data_AF-A0A1F7Z4T8-F1
#
_entry.id   AF-A0A1F7Z4T8-F1
#
_cell.length_a   1.000
_cell.length_b   1.000
_cell.length_c   1.000
_cell.angle_alpha   90.00
_cell.angle_beta   90.00
_cell.angle_gamma   90.00
#
_symmetry.space_group_name_H-M   'P 1'
#
loop_
_entity.id
_entity.type
_entity.pdbx_description
1 polymer ?
#
loop_
_entity_poly.entity_id
_entity_poly.type
_entity_poly.pdbx_seq_one_letter_code
_entity_poly.pdbx_strand_id
1 'polypeptide(L)'
;MATLRLKSFLLTSILVLAALWIIVFPSFAQSNAQNGGHIRAAYTQGTIQVNGQDTIVEILVAVQPSENPKAAAQAALHRTYPDARPIDSSEYSLTGLVWDIFSDTNAGNDFVTVNYNPQGVPGNLSNHRNVWLASQATWTDVATSNFVYQDGGDTTRCPSLVRECPGPQRFDGKNDVGWLNISDPSVLGVTWYGTSTREFDMALDNQNFSWYTGDPSQIPANSIDIETVWLHEFGHGLGLGHSNVEMAVMEPYYEGVRRVLHQDDIDGVSFLYPFSGSEPTPTSTPTPTPSSSPTPTPTQSPEPGFSLTTTGYKIKGIQHADLSWSGTGSTNINISRDGNPLVTTANEGTYTDNIGKRGNGTYIYQVCEEGTSTCSNESTVIFN
;
A
#
# COMPACT_ATOMS: atom_id res chain seq x y z
N MET A 1 -15.89 19.75 85.46
CA MET A 1 -14.96 20.77 84.92
C MET A 1 -13.61 20.13 84.69
N ALA A 2 -12.93 20.55 83.61
CA ALA A 2 -11.51 20.35 83.30
C ALA A 2 -11.03 18.95 82.84
N THR A 3 -11.05 18.82 81.52
CA THR A 3 -10.16 18.07 80.62
C THR A 3 -8.69 17.96 81.05
N LEU A 4 -8.11 16.75 80.98
CA LEU A 4 -6.68 16.53 80.72
C LEU A 4 -6.52 15.79 79.39
N ARG A 5 -5.85 16.43 78.43
CA ARG A 5 -5.50 15.90 77.11
C ARG A 5 -4.23 15.06 77.22
N LEU A 6 -4.29 13.76 76.89
CA LEU A 6 -3.13 13.00 76.45
C LEU A 6 -3.17 12.94 74.91
N LYS A 7 -2.20 13.56 74.25
CA LYS A 7 -2.00 13.44 72.80
C LYS A 7 -1.31 12.10 72.54
N SER A 8 -2.01 11.14 71.97
CA SER A 8 -1.40 10.00 71.29
C SER A 8 -0.99 10.42 69.87
N PHE A 9 0.31 10.35 69.57
CA PHE A 9 0.81 10.42 68.21
C PHE A 9 0.53 9.06 67.54
N LEU A 10 -0.48 9.00 66.67
CA LEU A 10 -0.56 7.94 65.67
C LEU A 10 0.30 8.37 64.48
N LEU A 11 1.41 7.67 64.24
CA LEU A 11 2.05 7.65 62.92
C LEU A 11 1.08 6.93 61.98
N THR A 12 0.32 7.67 61.19
CA THR A 12 -0.30 7.12 59.97
C THR A 12 0.77 7.12 58.89
N SER A 13 1.41 5.97 58.68
CA SER A 13 2.18 5.68 57.48
C SER A 13 1.28 5.86 56.26
N ILE A 14 1.55 6.88 55.45
CA ILE A 14 0.97 7.01 54.11
C ILE A 14 1.71 6.00 53.24
N LEU A 15 1.14 4.80 53.09
CA LEU A 15 1.48 3.94 51.97
C LEU A 15 0.91 4.60 50.71
N VAL A 16 1.76 5.26 49.93
CA VAL A 16 1.45 5.57 48.53
C VAL A 16 1.49 4.24 47.79
N LEU A 17 0.33 3.60 47.64
CA LEU A 17 0.13 2.53 46.68
C LEU A 17 0.27 3.14 45.28
N ALA A 18 1.50 3.13 44.76
CA ALA A 18 1.72 3.27 43.32
C ALA A 18 1.10 2.03 42.67
N ALA A 19 -0.13 2.16 42.18
CA ALA A 19 -0.70 1.20 41.28
C ALA A 19 0.13 1.24 39.99
N LEU A 20 1.17 0.42 39.91
CA LEU A 20 1.74 0.02 38.63
C LEU A 20 0.63 -0.78 37.94
N TRP A 21 -0.12 -0.10 37.08
CA TRP A 21 -0.86 -0.75 36.02
C TRP A 21 0.16 -1.37 35.08
N ILE A 22 0.62 -2.58 35.39
CA ILE A 22 1.21 -3.44 34.37
C ILE A 22 0.03 -3.79 33.47
N ILE A 23 -0.18 -2.98 32.44
CA ILE A 23 -1.02 -3.37 31.30
C ILE A 23 -0.25 -4.53 30.67
N VAL A 24 -0.59 -5.75 31.09
CA VAL A 24 -0.17 -6.95 30.37
C VAL A 24 -0.95 -6.91 29.07
N PHE A 25 -0.35 -6.35 28.04
CA PHE A 25 -0.85 -6.52 26.69
C PHE A 25 -0.78 -8.03 26.41
N PRO A 26 -1.91 -8.73 26.16
CA PRO A 26 -1.79 -10.00 25.48
C PRO A 26 -1.00 -9.72 24.19
N SER A 27 0.03 -10.52 23.90
CA SER A 27 0.78 -10.36 22.66
C SER A 27 -0.23 -10.29 21.51
N PHE A 28 -0.12 -9.31 20.61
CA PHE A 28 -1.02 -9.15 19.46
C PHE A 28 -1.19 -10.46 18.65
N ALA A 29 -0.18 -11.33 18.70
CA ALA A 29 -0.20 -12.69 18.15
C ALA A 29 -1.30 -13.62 18.73
N GLN A 30 -1.88 -13.33 19.88
CA GLN A 30 -2.75 -14.26 20.63
C GLN A 30 -4.25 -14.05 20.40
N SER A 31 -4.66 -12.92 19.81
CA SER A 31 -6.06 -12.50 19.69
C SER A 31 -6.62 -12.49 18.26
N ASN A 32 -5.77 -12.65 17.23
CA ASN A 32 -6.18 -12.68 15.82
C ASN A 32 -6.68 -14.05 15.32
N ALA A 33 -6.76 -15.06 16.18
CA ALA A 33 -7.19 -16.41 15.82
C ALA A 33 -8.71 -16.57 15.51
N GLN A 34 -9.49 -15.49 15.50
CA GLN A 34 -10.96 -15.55 15.42
C GLN A 34 -11.59 -15.00 14.13
N ASN A 35 -10.83 -14.41 13.18
CA ASN A 35 -11.37 -13.87 11.91
C ASN A 35 -10.48 -14.26 10.71
N GLY A 36 -10.40 -15.53 10.34
CA GLY A 36 -9.65 -15.94 9.13
C GLY A 36 -8.13 -15.80 9.20
N GLY A 37 -7.56 -15.24 10.27
CA GLY A 37 -6.15 -15.33 10.65
C GLY A 37 -5.23 -14.21 10.15
N HIS A 38 -5.70 -13.21 9.40
CA HIS A 38 -4.86 -12.08 8.95
C HIS A 38 -4.90 -10.92 9.94
N ILE A 39 -3.77 -10.22 10.09
CA ILE A 39 -3.68 -9.02 10.93
C ILE A 39 -4.39 -7.87 10.20
N ARG A 40 -5.31 -7.19 10.89
CA ARG A 40 -5.89 -5.92 10.46
C ARG A 40 -4.93 -4.80 10.80
N ALA A 41 -4.73 -3.86 9.90
CA ALA A 41 -3.87 -2.72 10.16
C ALA A 41 -4.55 -1.40 9.79
N ALA A 42 -4.18 -0.34 10.50
CA ALA A 42 -4.68 1.01 10.27
C ALA A 42 -3.55 2.03 10.36
N TYR A 43 -3.55 2.98 9.45
CA TYR A 43 -2.62 4.07 9.37
C TYR A 43 -3.23 5.33 10.01
N THR A 44 -2.40 6.17 10.61
CA THR A 44 -2.82 7.49 11.08
C THR A 44 -1.66 8.46 11.07
N GLN A 45 -1.97 9.75 10.88
CA GLN A 45 -0.97 10.80 10.79
C GLN A 45 -1.11 11.82 11.91
N GLY A 46 0.00 12.46 12.26
CA GLY A 46 0.05 13.61 13.14
C GLY A 46 1.17 14.58 12.74
N THR A 47 0.95 15.87 13.02
CA THR A 47 2.00 16.90 12.89
C THR A 47 2.76 17.05 14.20
N ILE A 48 4.09 17.11 14.12
CA ILE A 48 4.98 17.33 15.25
C ILE A 48 6.18 18.19 14.84
N GLN A 49 6.75 18.93 15.80
CA GLN A 49 7.90 19.79 15.55
C GLN A 49 9.22 19.04 15.74
N VAL A 50 10.04 18.97 14.70
CA VAL A 50 11.43 18.47 14.77
C VAL A 50 12.36 19.62 14.43
N ASN A 51 13.22 20.02 15.39
CA ASN A 51 14.16 21.14 15.23
C ASN A 51 13.52 22.45 14.75
N GLY A 52 12.25 22.70 15.11
CA GLY A 52 11.50 23.91 14.75
C GLY A 52 10.86 23.88 13.36
N GLN A 53 10.80 22.70 12.71
CA GLN A 53 10.10 22.48 11.46
C GLN A 53 8.85 21.62 11.67
N ASP A 54 7.77 21.93 10.95
CA ASP A 54 6.57 21.09 10.90
C ASP A 54 6.89 19.80 10.14
N THR A 55 6.92 18.70 10.88
CA THR A 55 7.15 17.35 10.41
C THR A 55 5.89 16.54 10.58
N ILE A 56 5.58 15.70 9.61
CA ILE A 56 4.49 14.75 9.73
C ILE A 56 5.08 13.40 10.12
N VAL A 57 4.44 12.77 11.09
CA VAL A 57 4.66 11.37 11.42
C VAL A 57 3.41 10.60 11.11
N GLU A 58 3.59 9.53 10.37
CA GLU A 58 2.64 8.50 10.06
C GLU A 58 2.99 7.27 10.91
N ILE A 59 1.96 6.59 11.45
CA ILE A 59 2.13 5.30 12.11
C ILE A 59 1.16 4.26 11.56
N LEU A 60 1.70 3.08 11.26
CA LEU A 60 0.94 1.88 10.96
C LEU A 60 0.71 1.06 12.22
N VAL A 61 -0.54 0.72 12.51
CA VAL A 61 -0.95 0.10 13.78
C VAL A 61 -1.72 -1.19 13.55
N ALA A 62 -1.39 -2.24 14.30
CA ALA A 62 -2.11 -3.50 14.29
C ALA A 62 -3.37 -3.32 15.12
N VAL A 63 -4.51 -3.68 14.53
CA VAL A 63 -5.82 -3.44 15.12
C VAL A 63 -6.43 -4.77 15.54
N GLN A 64 -6.90 -4.85 16.78
CA GLN A 64 -7.60 -6.05 17.24
C GLN A 64 -8.94 -6.23 16.50
N PRO A 65 -9.41 -7.46 16.26
CA PRO A 65 -10.68 -7.69 15.56
C PRO A 65 -11.89 -6.98 16.18
N SER A 66 -11.89 -6.80 17.51
CA SER A 66 -12.95 -6.12 18.24
C SER A 66 -12.81 -4.59 18.30
N GLU A 67 -11.68 -4.03 17.85
CA GLU A 67 -11.39 -2.61 17.95
C GLU A 67 -11.86 -1.84 16.72
N ASN A 68 -12.26 -0.59 16.94
CA ASN A 68 -12.42 0.38 15.87
C ASN A 68 -11.02 0.80 15.36
N PRO A 69 -10.69 0.61 14.08
CA PRO A 69 -9.36 0.87 13.56
C PRO A 69 -8.87 2.31 13.74
N LYS A 70 -9.72 3.30 13.43
CA LYS A 70 -9.39 4.72 13.57
C LYS A 70 -9.09 5.08 15.03
N ALA A 71 -9.92 4.63 15.95
CA ALA A 71 -9.72 4.89 17.38
C ALA A 71 -8.45 4.20 17.92
N ALA A 72 -8.17 2.97 17.50
CA ALA A 72 -6.96 2.24 17.88
C ALA A 72 -5.70 2.96 17.38
N ALA A 73 -5.69 3.37 16.12
CA ALA A 73 -4.57 4.10 15.51
C ALA A 73 -4.35 5.46 16.20
N GLN A 74 -5.41 6.25 16.43
CA GLN A 74 -5.30 7.53 17.14
C GLN A 74 -4.81 7.36 18.59
N ALA A 75 -5.25 6.31 19.28
CA ALA A 75 -4.76 6.00 20.62
C ALA A 75 -3.28 5.61 20.61
N ALA A 76 -2.83 4.83 19.63
CA ALA A 76 -1.42 4.51 19.45
C ALA A 76 -0.60 5.76 19.15
N LEU A 77 -1.06 6.66 18.26
CA LEU A 77 -0.39 7.90 17.94
C LEU A 77 -0.14 8.75 19.18
N HIS A 78 -1.15 8.89 20.04
CA HIS A 78 -1.02 9.63 21.28
C HIS A 78 -0.06 8.97 22.29
N ARG A 79 0.00 7.63 22.34
CA ARG A 79 0.93 6.90 23.22
C ARG A 79 2.37 7.01 22.74
N THR A 80 2.61 6.81 21.44
CA THR A 80 3.94 6.84 20.84
C THR A 80 4.48 8.28 20.76
N TYR A 81 3.62 9.23 20.39
CA TYR A 81 3.95 10.63 20.15
C TYR A 81 2.95 11.56 20.86
N PRO A 82 3.08 11.77 22.18
CA PRO A 82 2.12 12.58 22.95
C PRO A 82 2.06 14.05 22.51
N ASP A 83 3.12 14.56 21.89
CA ASP A 83 3.19 15.92 21.36
C ASP A 83 2.69 16.04 19.91
N ALA A 84 2.35 14.92 19.25
CA ALA A 84 1.81 14.94 17.90
C ALA A 84 0.36 15.43 17.94
N ARG A 85 0.06 16.40 17.07
CA ARG A 85 -1.32 16.83 16.82
C ARG A 85 -1.91 15.99 15.69
N PRO A 86 -2.99 15.22 15.92
CA PRO A 86 -3.58 14.38 14.88
C PRO A 86 -4.02 15.17 13.65
N ILE A 87 -3.81 14.58 12.47
CA ILE A 87 -4.39 15.04 11.21
C ILE A 87 -5.64 14.20 10.94
N ASP A 88 -6.78 14.84 10.79
CA ASP A 88 -8.04 14.19 10.42
C ASP A 88 -8.46 14.72 9.05
N SER A 89 -8.17 13.99 7.97
CA SER A 89 -8.69 14.26 6.63
C SER A 89 -9.72 13.18 6.27
N SER A 90 -10.90 13.62 5.81
CA SER A 90 -11.97 12.75 5.31
C SER A 90 -11.95 12.58 3.79
N GLU A 91 -10.91 13.09 3.13
CA GLU A 91 -10.77 13.21 1.67
C GLU A 91 -9.35 12.83 1.26
N TYR A 92 -9.17 12.41 0.00
CA TYR A 92 -7.85 12.21 -0.58
C TYR A 92 -7.01 13.47 -0.39
N SER A 93 -5.85 13.31 0.25
CA SER A 93 -5.01 14.44 0.66
C SER A 93 -3.58 14.25 0.18
N LEU A 94 -2.89 15.35 -0.12
CA LEU A 94 -1.44 15.34 -0.34
C LEU A 94 -0.77 15.63 0.99
N THR A 95 0.40 15.03 1.23
CA THR A 95 1.14 15.27 2.47
C THR A 95 1.79 16.64 2.54
N GLY A 96 1.94 17.29 1.38
CA GLY A 96 2.72 18.51 1.21
C GLY A 96 4.20 18.26 0.94
N LEU A 97 4.68 17.02 1.08
CA LEU A 97 5.99 16.62 0.53
C LEU A 97 5.87 16.56 -0.99
N VAL A 98 6.62 17.39 -1.69
CA VAL A 98 6.70 17.35 -3.16
C VAL A 98 8.17 17.47 -3.57
N TRP A 99 8.59 16.56 -4.45
CA TRP A 99 9.92 16.54 -5.02
C TRP A 99 9.98 17.44 -6.27
N ASP A 100 10.17 18.72 -6.05
CA ASP A 100 10.27 19.72 -7.13
C ASP A 100 11.46 19.50 -8.11
N ILE A 101 12.40 18.59 -7.80
CA ILE A 101 13.44 18.13 -8.74
C ILE A 101 12.83 17.66 -10.06
N PHE A 102 11.67 16.99 -10.03
CA PHE A 102 10.95 16.54 -11.23
C PHE A 102 10.29 17.67 -12.03
N SER A 103 10.30 18.89 -11.51
CA SER A 103 9.75 20.08 -12.16
C SER A 103 10.83 21.05 -12.64
N ASP A 104 12.10 20.76 -12.37
CA ASP A 104 13.22 21.60 -12.77
C ASP A 104 13.69 21.30 -14.21
N THR A 105 14.69 22.03 -14.70
CA THR A 105 15.18 21.88 -16.09
C THR A 105 16.23 20.78 -16.26
N ASN A 106 16.63 20.11 -15.19
CA ASN A 106 17.73 19.17 -15.14
C ASN A 106 17.24 17.72 -15.07
N ALA A 107 16.65 17.20 -16.15
CA ALA A 107 16.13 15.83 -16.18
C ALA A 107 17.13 14.70 -15.82
N GLY A 108 18.43 14.99 -15.71
CA GLY A 108 19.46 14.04 -15.29
C GLY A 108 19.50 13.72 -13.79
N ASN A 109 18.75 14.44 -12.94
CA ASN A 109 18.65 14.18 -11.49
C ASN A 109 17.21 13.91 -11.01
N ASP A 110 16.28 13.61 -11.93
CA ASP A 110 14.87 13.33 -11.66
C ASP A 110 14.71 11.94 -11.00
N PHE A 111 15.21 11.80 -9.78
CA PHE A 111 15.04 10.62 -8.97
C PHE A 111 15.16 10.93 -7.48
N VAL A 112 14.40 10.19 -6.67
CA VAL A 112 14.52 10.19 -5.22
C VAL A 112 15.33 8.98 -4.80
N THR A 113 16.55 9.20 -4.33
CA THR A 113 17.37 8.11 -3.80
C THR A 113 16.87 7.67 -2.43
N VAL A 114 16.61 6.37 -2.27
CA VAL A 114 16.25 5.74 -0.99
C VAL A 114 17.29 4.69 -0.63
N ASN A 115 17.80 4.75 0.61
CA ASN A 115 18.82 3.81 1.08
C ASN A 115 18.19 2.82 2.05
N TYR A 116 18.51 1.54 1.90
CA TYR A 116 17.95 0.48 2.73
C TYR A 116 18.91 0.09 3.85
N ASN A 117 18.49 0.13 5.11
CA ASN A 117 19.26 -0.39 6.23
C ASN A 117 18.78 -1.81 6.59
N PRO A 118 19.55 -2.87 6.24
CA PRO A 118 19.21 -4.25 6.58
C PRO A 118 19.48 -4.61 8.05
N GLN A 119 20.08 -3.72 8.84
CA GLN A 119 20.35 -4.01 10.25
C GLN A 119 19.03 -4.17 11.00
N GLY A 120 18.91 -5.27 11.74
CA GLY A 120 17.69 -5.54 12.50
C GLY A 120 16.58 -6.19 11.69
N VAL A 121 16.82 -6.61 10.43
CA VAL A 121 15.89 -7.51 9.72
C VAL A 121 15.61 -8.75 10.61
N PRO A 122 14.35 -9.14 10.84
CA PRO A 122 14.01 -10.35 11.57
C PRO A 122 14.69 -11.58 10.94
N GLY A 123 15.36 -12.40 11.77
CA GLY A 123 16.33 -13.41 11.28
C GLY A 123 15.78 -14.51 10.36
N ASN A 124 14.46 -14.71 10.31
CA ASN A 124 13.79 -15.66 9.42
C ASN A 124 13.25 -15.01 8.12
N LEU A 125 13.37 -13.70 7.97
CA LEU A 125 12.80 -12.96 6.86
C LEU A 125 13.78 -12.92 5.69
N SER A 126 13.61 -13.82 4.73
CA SER A 126 14.33 -13.77 3.45
C SER A 126 13.58 -12.91 2.42
N ASN A 127 14.22 -12.56 1.30
CA ASN A 127 13.60 -11.79 0.19
C ASN A 127 13.19 -10.34 0.52
N HIS A 128 13.42 -9.85 1.75
CA HIS A 128 13.05 -8.52 2.23
C HIS A 128 13.54 -7.37 1.33
N ARG A 129 14.76 -7.47 0.79
CA ARG A 129 15.30 -6.42 -0.09
C ARG A 129 14.61 -6.38 -1.45
N ASN A 130 14.22 -7.54 -1.99
CA ASN A 130 13.57 -7.60 -3.30
C ASN A 130 12.14 -7.06 -3.24
N VAL A 131 11.37 -7.38 -2.20
CA VAL A 131 10.02 -6.82 -2.03
C VAL A 131 10.07 -5.31 -1.76
N TRP A 132 11.11 -4.83 -1.06
CA TRP A 132 11.38 -3.40 -0.89
C TRP A 132 11.69 -2.70 -2.21
N LEU A 133 12.48 -3.32 -3.09
CA LEU A 133 12.72 -2.83 -4.46
C LEU A 133 11.44 -2.88 -5.32
N ALA A 134 10.65 -3.94 -5.22
CA ALA A 134 9.39 -4.09 -5.95
C ALA A 134 8.37 -3.01 -5.58
N SER A 135 8.32 -2.64 -4.29
CA SER A 135 7.45 -1.57 -3.80
C SER A 135 7.81 -0.20 -4.40
N GLN A 136 9.10 0.11 -4.53
CA GLN A 136 9.56 1.32 -5.22
C GLN A 136 9.31 1.28 -6.73
N ALA A 137 9.56 0.12 -7.35
CA ALA A 137 9.34 -0.08 -8.78
C ALA A 137 7.88 0.14 -9.16
N THR A 138 6.95 -0.30 -8.31
CA THR A 138 5.51 -0.14 -8.53
C THR A 138 5.10 1.33 -8.68
N TRP A 139 5.65 2.24 -7.86
CA TRP A 139 5.42 3.68 -8.01
C TRP A 139 6.21 4.31 -9.16
N THR A 140 7.43 3.81 -9.41
CA THR A 140 8.31 4.30 -10.49
C THR A 140 7.81 3.93 -11.89
N ASP A 141 7.12 2.80 -12.02
CA ASP A 141 6.64 2.27 -13.30
C ASP A 141 5.26 2.85 -13.71
N VAL A 142 4.72 3.82 -12.95
CA VAL A 142 3.47 4.52 -13.30
C VAL A 142 3.66 5.36 -14.56
N ALA A 143 3.10 4.90 -15.67
CA ALA A 143 3.34 5.46 -17.00
C ALA A 143 2.94 6.94 -17.20
N THR A 144 2.00 7.43 -16.38
CA THR A 144 1.49 8.81 -16.41
C THR A 144 2.25 9.74 -15.47
N SER A 145 3.28 9.23 -14.79
CA SER A 145 4.12 9.96 -13.86
C SER A 145 5.58 10.00 -14.31
N ASN A 146 6.27 11.09 -14.01
CA ASN A 146 7.72 11.23 -14.13
C ASN A 146 8.45 10.77 -12.86
N PHE A 147 7.73 10.43 -11.78
CA PHE A 147 8.35 10.10 -10.50
C PHE A 147 9.20 8.83 -10.58
N VAL A 148 10.40 8.89 -10.02
CA VAL A 148 11.34 7.76 -10.00
C VAL A 148 11.96 7.61 -8.62
N TYR A 149 11.82 6.42 -8.04
CA TYR A 149 12.68 5.99 -6.96
C TYR A 149 13.98 5.40 -7.51
N GLN A 150 15.08 5.74 -6.86
CA GLN A 150 16.39 5.15 -7.14
C GLN A 150 16.89 4.40 -5.92
N ASP A 151 17.28 3.15 -6.12
CA ASP A 151 17.95 2.35 -5.09
C ASP A 151 19.32 2.94 -4.75
N GLY A 152 19.44 3.48 -3.54
CA GLY A 152 20.69 4.00 -2.97
C GLY A 152 21.63 2.92 -2.47
N GLY A 153 21.20 1.66 -2.45
CA GLY A 153 21.96 0.54 -1.92
C GLY A 153 21.73 0.30 -0.42
N ASP A 154 22.43 -0.71 0.10
CA ASP A 154 22.44 -0.97 1.54
C ASP A 154 23.24 0.11 2.28
N THR A 155 22.74 0.54 3.42
CA THR A 155 23.39 1.49 4.34
C THR A 155 23.44 0.93 5.75
N THR A 156 24.32 1.47 6.59
CA THR A 156 24.32 1.23 8.04
C THR A 156 23.76 2.41 8.83
N ARG A 157 23.29 3.46 8.14
CA ARG A 157 22.71 4.64 8.77
C ARG A 157 21.32 4.31 9.30
N CYS A 158 21.03 4.81 10.49
CA CYS A 158 19.70 4.72 11.07
C CYS A 158 18.80 5.80 10.46
N PRO A 159 17.53 5.51 10.12
CA PRO A 159 16.52 6.48 9.67
C PRO A 159 16.42 7.68 10.62
N SER A 160 17.10 8.79 10.31
CA SER A 160 17.50 9.80 11.29
C SER A 160 16.36 10.64 11.87
N LEU A 161 15.18 10.65 11.23
CA LEU A 161 13.94 11.20 11.75
C LEU A 161 13.15 10.22 12.62
N VAL A 162 13.46 8.92 12.64
CA VAL A 162 12.73 7.97 13.49
C VAL A 162 13.26 8.06 14.93
N ARG A 163 12.35 8.19 15.91
CA ARG A 163 12.70 8.45 17.34
C ARG A 163 13.56 7.36 17.97
N GLU A 164 13.39 6.13 17.52
CA GLU A 164 14.11 4.96 18.01
C GLU A 164 15.57 4.91 17.53
N CYS A 165 15.96 5.78 16.60
CA CYS A 165 17.35 5.89 16.19
C CYS A 165 18.25 6.50 17.27
N PRO A 166 19.49 6.00 17.46
CA PRO A 166 20.42 6.59 18.41
C PRO A 166 20.79 8.05 18.05
N GLY A 167 20.56 8.95 19.00
CA GLY A 167 20.91 10.37 18.86
C GLY A 167 19.68 11.27 18.67
N PRO A 168 19.88 12.58 18.46
CA PRO A 168 18.78 13.50 18.20
C PRO A 168 18.17 13.28 16.81
N GLN A 169 16.84 13.37 16.73
CA GLN A 169 16.13 13.44 15.45
C GLN A 169 16.65 14.65 14.65
N ARG A 170 16.92 14.45 13.37
CA ARG A 170 17.40 15.52 12.47
C ARG A 170 17.04 15.22 11.03
N PHE A 171 16.95 16.26 10.23
CA PHE A 171 16.99 16.16 8.78
C PHE A 171 18.46 16.10 8.35
N ASP A 172 18.91 15.00 7.77
CA ASP A 172 20.29 14.82 7.28
C ASP A 172 20.40 14.72 5.75
N GLY A 173 19.27 14.91 5.05
CA GLY A 173 19.18 14.92 3.60
C GLY A 173 19.34 13.54 2.98
N LYS A 174 19.13 12.47 3.75
CA LYS A 174 19.10 11.09 3.28
C LYS A 174 17.73 10.50 3.55
N ASN A 175 17.16 9.85 2.55
CA ASN A 175 16.01 9.00 2.78
C ASN A 175 16.54 7.62 3.19
N ASP A 176 16.61 7.37 4.48
CA ASP A 176 17.07 6.11 5.04
C ASP A 176 15.85 5.33 5.56
N VAL A 177 15.70 4.08 5.12
CA VAL A 177 14.57 3.23 5.49
C VAL A 177 15.06 1.88 5.99
N GLY A 178 14.43 1.32 7.02
CA GLY A 178 14.91 0.06 7.57
C GLY A 178 14.09 -0.50 8.71
N TRP A 179 14.79 -1.05 9.70
CA TRP A 179 14.19 -1.83 10.78
C TRP A 179 14.63 -1.32 12.14
N LEU A 180 13.66 -1.13 13.03
CA LEU A 180 13.91 -0.69 14.41
C LEU A 180 12.99 -1.45 15.37
N ASN A 181 13.35 -1.44 16.65
CA ASN A 181 12.46 -1.90 17.70
C ASN A 181 11.56 -0.74 18.11
N ILE A 182 10.34 -0.71 17.57
CA ILE A 182 9.41 0.40 17.79
C ILE A 182 8.80 0.27 19.19
N SER A 183 8.79 1.38 19.91
CA SER A 183 8.52 1.39 21.34
C SER A 183 7.09 0.97 21.73
N ASP A 184 6.08 1.33 20.93
CA ASP A 184 4.71 0.84 21.12
C ASP A 184 4.53 -0.49 20.36
N PRO A 185 4.20 -1.60 21.05
CA PRO A 185 4.14 -2.93 20.45
C PRO A 185 2.95 -3.15 19.51
N SER A 186 2.05 -2.16 19.39
CA SER A 186 0.98 -2.16 18.39
C SER A 186 1.39 -1.49 17.08
N VAL A 187 2.50 -0.76 17.04
CA VAL A 187 2.95 -0.02 15.85
C VAL A 187 3.86 -0.89 14.99
N LEU A 188 3.42 -1.24 13.78
CA LEU A 188 4.17 -2.04 12.81
C LEU A 188 5.27 -1.23 12.12
N GLY A 189 5.05 0.07 11.95
CA GLY A 189 5.91 0.91 11.14
C GLY A 189 5.61 2.38 11.34
N VAL A 190 6.58 3.21 11.01
CA VAL A 190 6.47 4.65 11.07
C VAL A 190 7.14 5.28 9.87
N THR A 191 6.52 6.33 9.35
CA THR A 191 7.04 7.13 8.25
C THR A 191 7.07 8.59 8.67
N TRP A 192 8.26 9.19 8.58
CA TRP A 192 8.51 10.58 8.94
C TRP A 192 8.88 11.36 7.70
N TYR A 193 8.27 12.53 7.51
CA TYR A 193 8.64 13.42 6.41
C TYR A 193 8.36 14.88 6.76
N GLY A 194 9.16 15.78 6.19
CA GLY A 194 8.95 17.20 6.37
C GLY A 194 8.17 17.84 5.22
N THR A 195 7.33 18.80 5.54
CA THR A 195 6.55 19.55 4.53
C THR A 195 7.40 20.59 3.79
N SER A 196 8.54 20.99 4.36
CA SER A 196 9.48 21.97 3.79
C SER A 196 10.86 21.38 3.43
N THR A 197 11.10 20.12 3.81
CA THR A 197 12.38 19.44 3.65
C THR A 197 12.16 18.21 2.80
N ARG A 198 12.95 18.10 1.72
CA ARG A 198 12.89 17.01 0.75
C ARG A 198 13.55 15.76 1.32
N GLU A 199 12.92 15.20 2.34
CA GLU A 199 13.45 14.09 3.12
C GLU A 199 12.30 13.34 3.79
N PHE A 200 12.36 12.01 3.69
CA PHE A 200 11.57 11.11 4.52
C PHE A 200 12.45 9.99 5.06
N ASP A 201 12.08 9.46 6.22
CA ASP A 201 12.71 8.31 6.83
C ASP A 201 11.64 7.34 7.31
N MET A 202 11.92 6.05 7.24
CA MET A 202 10.95 5.00 7.58
C MET A 202 11.58 3.91 8.41
N ALA A 203 10.82 3.34 9.34
CA ALA A 203 11.22 2.12 10.00
C ALA A 203 10.03 1.19 10.19
N LEU A 204 10.24 -0.11 9.93
CA LEU A 204 9.33 -1.16 10.35
C LEU A 204 9.82 -1.80 11.65
N ASP A 205 8.87 -2.23 12.47
CA ASP A 205 9.13 -2.91 13.72
C ASP A 205 9.74 -4.29 13.47
N ASN A 206 10.81 -4.60 14.19
CA ASN A 206 11.53 -5.86 14.04
C ASN A 206 11.37 -6.84 15.20
N GLN A 207 10.50 -6.54 16.17
CA GLN A 207 10.43 -7.29 17.41
C GLN A 207 9.06 -7.95 17.65
N ASN A 208 7.97 -7.25 17.33
CA ASN A 208 6.62 -7.57 17.78
C ASN A 208 5.77 -8.26 16.71
N PHE A 209 6.20 -8.22 15.43
CA PHE A 209 5.43 -8.71 14.30
C PHE A 209 6.13 -9.83 13.51
N SER A 210 5.32 -10.73 12.95
CA SER A 210 5.77 -11.71 11.98
C SER A 210 5.58 -11.16 10.58
N TRP A 211 6.67 -10.95 9.86
CA TRP A 211 6.65 -10.43 8.50
C TRP A 211 6.70 -11.55 7.47
N TYR A 212 6.04 -11.34 6.32
CA TYR A 212 5.97 -12.30 5.24
C TYR A 212 6.31 -11.64 3.89
N THR A 213 7.14 -12.32 3.09
CA THR A 213 7.70 -11.83 1.81
C THR A 213 7.38 -12.76 0.63
N GLY A 214 6.60 -13.82 0.88
CA GLY A 214 6.33 -14.89 -0.09
C GLY A 214 5.09 -14.64 -0.93
N ASP A 215 4.46 -15.74 -1.34
CA ASP A 215 3.23 -15.77 -2.14
C ASP A 215 2.04 -15.17 -1.36
N PRO A 216 1.40 -14.10 -1.86
CA PRO A 216 0.21 -13.49 -1.25
C PRO A 216 -0.92 -14.46 -0.88
N SER A 217 -1.06 -15.57 -1.61
CA SER A 217 -2.08 -16.59 -1.35
C SER A 217 -1.75 -17.53 -0.18
N GLN A 218 -0.52 -17.46 0.34
CA GLN A 218 0.02 -18.38 1.35
C GLN A 218 0.49 -17.68 2.63
N ILE A 219 0.00 -16.46 2.90
CA ILE A 219 0.38 -15.71 4.09
C ILE A 219 -0.04 -16.49 5.34
N PRO A 220 0.91 -16.86 6.22
CA PRO A 220 0.58 -17.54 7.46
C PRO A 220 -0.31 -16.68 8.35
N ALA A 221 -1.14 -17.33 9.16
CA ALA A 221 -1.93 -16.62 10.16
C ALA A 221 -1.02 -15.80 11.09
N ASN A 222 -1.47 -14.60 11.46
CA ASN A 222 -0.75 -13.62 12.26
C ASN A 222 0.54 -13.08 11.62
N SER A 223 0.73 -13.27 10.31
CA SER A 223 1.79 -12.60 9.56
C SER A 223 1.25 -11.41 8.76
N ILE A 224 2.10 -10.41 8.57
CA ILE A 224 1.82 -9.23 7.75
C ILE A 224 2.62 -9.32 6.46
N ASP A 225 1.96 -9.03 5.34
CA ASP A 225 2.61 -8.88 4.06
C ASP A 225 3.47 -7.62 4.03
N ILE A 226 4.79 -7.77 3.95
CA ILE A 226 5.69 -6.61 4.05
C ILE A 226 5.66 -5.73 2.79
N GLU A 227 5.41 -6.31 1.62
CA GLU A 227 5.35 -5.54 0.36
C GLU A 227 4.15 -4.59 0.38
N THR A 228 3.02 -5.05 0.92
CA THR A 228 1.86 -4.19 1.19
C THR A 228 2.22 -2.97 2.02
N VAL A 229 2.97 -3.18 3.11
CA VAL A 229 3.37 -2.08 4.00
C VAL A 229 4.33 -1.14 3.29
N TRP A 230 5.43 -1.65 2.72
CA TRP A 230 6.40 -0.81 2.01
C TRP A 230 5.76 -0.02 0.87
N LEU A 231 4.85 -0.63 0.11
CA LEU A 231 4.18 0.03 -0.99
C LEU A 231 3.35 1.23 -0.51
N HIS A 232 2.61 1.08 0.59
CA HIS A 232 1.89 2.19 1.22
C HIS A 232 2.85 3.30 1.70
N GLU A 233 3.89 2.93 2.45
CA GLU A 233 4.84 3.93 2.98
C GLU A 233 5.53 4.71 1.86
N PHE A 234 5.91 4.03 0.77
CA PHE A 234 6.49 4.71 -0.39
C PHE A 234 5.52 5.67 -1.08
N GLY A 235 4.21 5.47 -0.96
CA GLY A 235 3.24 6.49 -1.38
C GLY A 235 3.35 7.77 -0.55
N HIS A 236 3.58 7.65 0.77
CA HIS A 236 3.90 8.82 1.60
C HIS A 236 5.25 9.44 1.25
N GLY A 237 6.27 8.62 1.01
CA GLY A 237 7.61 9.08 0.64
C GLY A 237 7.65 9.87 -0.68
N LEU A 238 6.70 9.63 -1.58
CA LEU A 238 6.55 10.41 -2.82
C LEU A 238 5.59 11.60 -2.67
N GLY A 239 4.78 11.66 -1.60
CA GLY A 239 3.96 12.83 -1.28
C GLY A 239 2.44 12.60 -1.21
N LEU A 240 1.96 11.38 -1.39
CA LEU A 240 0.52 11.07 -1.28
C LEU A 240 0.14 10.92 0.18
N GLY A 241 -0.96 11.54 0.59
CA GLY A 241 -1.61 11.25 1.87
C GLY A 241 -2.56 10.06 1.72
N HIS A 242 -3.36 9.84 2.76
CA HIS A 242 -4.34 8.76 2.73
C HIS A 242 -5.46 8.99 1.70
N SER A 243 -5.89 7.90 1.08
CA SER A 243 -7.09 7.82 0.24
C SER A 243 -8.30 7.39 1.06
N ASN A 244 -9.49 7.84 0.66
CA ASN A 244 -10.76 7.33 1.19
C ASN A 244 -11.39 6.25 0.28
N VAL A 245 -10.67 5.83 -0.77
CA VAL A 245 -11.12 4.81 -1.72
C VAL A 245 -10.73 3.43 -1.21
N GLU A 246 -11.73 2.57 -1.05
CA GLU A 246 -11.54 1.18 -0.65
C GLU A 246 -10.64 0.46 -1.66
N MET A 247 -9.73 -0.37 -1.17
CA MET A 247 -8.73 -1.11 -1.97
C MET A 247 -7.61 -0.26 -2.56
N ALA A 248 -7.61 1.07 -2.37
CA ALA A 248 -6.43 1.88 -2.67
C ALA A 248 -5.24 1.42 -1.83
N VAL A 249 -4.04 1.47 -2.41
CA VAL A 249 -2.81 1.27 -1.66
C VAL A 249 -2.73 2.31 -0.55
N MET A 250 -3.10 3.56 -0.83
CA MET A 250 -3.11 4.64 0.16
C MET A 250 -4.33 4.63 1.10
N GLU A 251 -5.20 3.61 1.08
CA GLU A 251 -6.29 3.48 2.07
C GLU A 251 -5.71 3.32 3.50
N PRO A 252 -6.16 4.10 4.51
CA PRO A 252 -5.59 4.09 5.86
C PRO A 252 -6.06 2.90 6.70
N TYR A 253 -6.62 1.89 6.06
CA TYR A 253 -7.05 0.65 6.69
C TYR A 253 -6.97 -0.47 5.66
N TYR A 254 -6.44 -1.62 6.08
CA TYR A 254 -6.51 -2.80 5.26
C TYR A 254 -6.56 -4.08 6.08
N GLU A 255 -7.08 -5.11 5.41
CA GLU A 255 -7.05 -6.49 5.86
C GLU A 255 -6.61 -7.34 4.66
N GLY A 256 -5.49 -8.06 4.82
CA GLY A 256 -4.89 -8.84 3.74
C GLY A 256 -3.86 -8.07 2.92
N VAL A 257 -3.78 -8.35 1.61
CA VAL A 257 -2.70 -7.87 0.73
C VAL A 257 -3.15 -6.69 -0.12
N ARG A 258 -2.30 -5.66 -0.24
CA ARG A 258 -2.38 -4.58 -1.23
C ARG A 258 -1.02 -4.37 -1.89
N ARG A 259 -0.80 -5.01 -3.04
CA ARG A 259 0.43 -4.87 -3.84
C ARG A 259 0.21 -4.22 -5.22
N VAL A 260 -1.02 -3.83 -5.53
CA VAL A 260 -1.41 -3.28 -6.84
C VAL A 260 -2.01 -1.90 -6.62
N LEU A 261 -1.47 -0.89 -7.31
CA LEU A 261 -1.99 0.48 -7.24
C LEU A 261 -3.43 0.52 -7.77
N HIS A 262 -4.30 1.17 -7.01
CA HIS A 262 -5.62 1.56 -7.49
C HIS A 262 -5.51 2.79 -8.40
N GLN A 263 -6.54 3.05 -9.21
CA GLN A 263 -6.55 4.21 -10.11
C GLN A 263 -6.36 5.53 -9.34
N ASP A 264 -6.92 5.63 -8.14
CA ASP A 264 -6.78 6.79 -7.25
C ASP A 264 -5.32 7.03 -6.82
N ASP A 265 -4.55 5.96 -6.60
CA ASP A 265 -3.12 6.04 -6.31
C ASP A 265 -2.33 6.55 -7.54
N ILE A 266 -2.67 6.03 -8.73
CA ILE A 266 -2.07 6.41 -10.02
C ILE A 266 -2.36 7.87 -10.34
N ASP A 267 -3.60 8.31 -10.16
CA ASP A 267 -4.05 9.68 -10.41
C ASP A 267 -3.32 10.65 -9.46
N GLY A 268 -3.16 10.27 -8.20
CA GLY A 268 -2.42 11.05 -7.21
C GLY A 268 -0.95 11.27 -7.56
N VAL A 269 -0.21 10.21 -7.87
CA VAL A 269 1.21 10.33 -8.24
C VAL A 269 1.39 11.08 -9.57
N SER A 270 0.48 10.86 -10.52
CA SER A 270 0.50 11.56 -11.82
C SER A 270 0.14 13.04 -11.68
N PHE A 271 -0.69 13.39 -10.70
CA PHE A 271 -1.00 14.78 -10.37
C PHE A 271 0.23 15.49 -9.77
N LEU A 272 0.96 14.82 -8.87
CA LEU A 272 2.17 15.40 -8.27
C LEU A 272 3.34 15.51 -9.27
N TYR A 273 3.51 14.51 -10.12
CA TYR A 273 4.66 14.37 -11.01
C TYR A 273 4.22 14.08 -12.45
N PRO A 274 3.50 15.00 -13.12
CA PRO A 274 2.93 14.72 -14.42
C PRO A 274 3.99 14.40 -15.47
N PHE A 275 3.76 13.34 -16.24
CA PHE A 275 4.61 13.00 -17.36
C PHE A 275 4.62 14.14 -18.40
N SER A 276 5.80 14.71 -18.66
CA SER A 276 5.97 15.88 -19.53
C SER A 276 6.44 15.55 -20.96
N GLY A 277 6.46 14.27 -21.34
CA GLY A 277 6.74 13.88 -22.72
C GLY A 277 5.59 14.28 -23.66
N SER A 278 5.90 14.67 -24.89
CA SER A 278 4.89 14.94 -25.91
C SER A 278 4.05 13.70 -26.17
N GLU A 279 2.77 13.74 -25.80
CA GLU A 279 1.75 12.86 -26.35
C GLU A 279 1.84 12.95 -27.89
N PRO A 280 1.88 11.83 -28.64
CA PRO A 280 1.87 11.91 -30.09
C PRO A 280 0.61 12.67 -30.52
N THR A 281 0.82 13.71 -31.32
CA THR A 281 -0.27 14.52 -31.88
C THR A 281 -1.33 13.59 -32.49
N PRO A 282 -2.62 13.72 -32.13
CA PRO A 282 -3.67 12.90 -32.72
C PRO A 282 -3.67 13.18 -34.23
N THR A 283 -3.17 12.22 -35.00
CA THR A 283 -3.24 12.30 -36.46
C THR A 283 -4.70 12.12 -36.83
N SER A 284 -5.32 13.16 -37.41
CA SER A 284 -6.70 13.14 -37.86
C SER A 284 -6.96 11.92 -38.75
N THR A 285 -7.80 11.00 -38.26
CA THR A 285 -8.21 9.79 -38.98
C THR A 285 -9.06 10.17 -40.20
N PRO A 286 -8.81 9.58 -41.40
CA PRO A 286 -9.66 9.83 -42.56
C PRO A 286 -11.08 9.28 -42.33
N THR A 287 -12.07 10.03 -42.79
CA THR A 287 -13.50 9.65 -42.80
C THR A 287 -13.69 8.26 -43.43
N PRO A 288 -14.36 7.30 -42.75
CA PRO A 288 -14.63 6.00 -43.35
C PRO A 288 -15.71 6.10 -44.43
N THR A 289 -15.36 5.66 -45.64
CA THR A 289 -16.29 5.37 -46.75
C THR A 289 -17.13 4.13 -46.39
N PRO A 290 -18.45 4.11 -46.69
CA PRO A 290 -19.34 3.05 -46.20
C PRO A 290 -19.05 1.72 -46.90
N SER A 291 -18.90 0.65 -46.12
CA SER A 291 -18.91 -0.72 -46.62
C SER A 291 -19.91 -1.56 -45.80
N SER A 292 -20.62 -2.42 -46.49
CA SER A 292 -21.92 -3.01 -46.17
C SER A 292 -21.97 -3.84 -44.88
N SER A 293 -23.05 -3.58 -44.12
CA SER A 293 -23.57 -4.31 -42.96
C SER A 293 -23.78 -5.81 -43.21
N PRO A 294 -23.41 -6.68 -42.24
CA PRO A 294 -24.16 -7.90 -41.98
C PRO A 294 -25.27 -7.64 -40.95
N THR A 295 -26.39 -8.32 -41.17
CA THR A 295 -27.63 -8.36 -40.40
C THR A 295 -27.41 -8.78 -38.93
N PRO A 296 -28.12 -8.20 -37.95
CA PRO A 296 -28.01 -8.60 -36.54
C PRO A 296 -28.70 -9.95 -36.29
N THR A 297 -27.94 -10.90 -35.78
CA THR A 297 -28.45 -12.13 -35.15
C THR A 297 -28.84 -11.78 -33.71
N PRO A 298 -29.96 -12.30 -33.16
CA PRO A 298 -30.59 -11.74 -31.97
C PRO A 298 -29.71 -11.87 -30.72
N THR A 299 -29.63 -10.76 -30.00
CA THR A 299 -29.10 -10.63 -28.64
C THR A 299 -29.74 -11.66 -27.72
N GLN A 300 -28.96 -12.66 -27.28
CA GLN A 300 -29.28 -13.38 -26.06
C GLN A 300 -28.90 -12.49 -24.87
N SER A 301 -29.90 -12.19 -24.05
CA SER A 301 -29.75 -11.66 -22.70
C SER A 301 -28.79 -12.54 -21.90
N PRO A 302 -27.88 -11.98 -21.07
CA PRO A 302 -26.98 -12.78 -20.27
C PRO A 302 -27.79 -13.65 -19.32
N GLU A 303 -27.57 -14.96 -19.43
CA GLU A 303 -28.01 -15.95 -18.46
C GLU A 303 -27.33 -15.64 -17.12
N PRO A 304 -28.04 -15.70 -15.97
CA PRO A 304 -27.49 -15.32 -14.68
C PRO A 304 -26.55 -16.43 -14.20
N GLY A 305 -25.28 -16.33 -14.56
CA GLY A 305 -24.28 -17.29 -14.12
C GLY A 305 -22.91 -16.90 -14.63
N PHE A 306 -22.64 -17.13 -15.92
CA PHE A 306 -21.27 -17.09 -16.44
C PHE A 306 -20.90 -15.73 -17.05
N SER A 307 -20.17 -14.91 -16.30
CA SER A 307 -19.76 -13.55 -16.73
C SER A 307 -18.25 -13.42 -16.83
N LEU A 308 -17.77 -12.58 -17.75
CA LEU A 308 -16.37 -12.23 -17.98
C LEU A 308 -16.22 -10.71 -18.08
N THR A 309 -15.19 -10.18 -17.42
CA THR A 309 -14.70 -8.81 -17.55
C THR A 309 -13.22 -8.80 -17.92
N THR A 310 -12.80 -7.81 -18.71
CA THR A 310 -11.41 -7.65 -19.15
C THR A 310 -10.89 -6.24 -18.94
N THR A 311 -9.67 -6.13 -18.43
CA THR A 311 -8.96 -4.87 -18.30
C THR A 311 -7.65 -4.93 -19.08
N GLY A 312 -7.41 -3.93 -19.93
CA GLY A 312 -6.17 -3.82 -20.71
C GLY A 312 -5.22 -2.82 -20.11
N TYR A 313 -3.94 -3.17 -20.09
CA TYR A 313 -2.87 -2.26 -19.68
C TYR A 313 -1.62 -2.49 -20.54
N LYS A 314 -0.71 -1.52 -20.52
CA LYS A 314 0.57 -1.61 -21.24
C LYS A 314 1.74 -1.56 -20.26
N ILE A 315 2.61 -2.57 -20.26
CA ILE A 315 3.89 -2.52 -19.54
C ILE A 315 4.98 -2.15 -20.55
N LYS A 316 5.62 -0.98 -20.37
CA LYS A 316 6.64 -0.46 -21.32
C LYS A 316 6.14 -0.44 -22.77
N GLY A 317 4.86 -0.16 -22.97
CA GLY A 317 4.18 -0.14 -24.27
C GLY A 317 3.75 -1.51 -24.80
N ILE A 318 4.07 -2.61 -24.12
CA ILE A 318 3.63 -3.97 -24.46
C ILE A 318 2.25 -4.19 -23.84
N GLN A 319 1.28 -4.63 -24.63
CA GLN A 319 -0.10 -4.84 -24.23
C GLN A 319 -0.24 -6.12 -23.39
N HIS A 320 -1.07 -6.03 -22.36
CA HIS A 320 -1.50 -7.11 -21.47
C HIS A 320 -2.99 -6.98 -21.21
N ALA A 321 -3.69 -8.09 -21.05
CA ALA A 321 -5.10 -8.09 -20.68
C ALA A 321 -5.34 -9.02 -19.48
N ASP A 322 -5.89 -8.47 -18.41
CA ASP A 322 -6.37 -9.25 -17.28
C ASP A 322 -7.84 -9.59 -17.48
N LEU A 323 -8.14 -10.88 -17.40
CA LEU A 323 -9.47 -11.45 -17.49
C LEU A 323 -9.89 -11.85 -16.08
N SER A 324 -11.15 -11.59 -15.75
CA SER A 324 -11.80 -12.15 -14.56
C SER A 324 -13.19 -12.65 -14.91
N TRP A 325 -13.52 -13.88 -14.51
CA TRP A 325 -14.81 -14.49 -14.77
C TRP A 325 -15.39 -15.17 -13.53
N SER A 326 -16.71 -15.33 -13.52
CA SER A 326 -17.44 -15.97 -12.43
C SER A 326 -18.67 -16.73 -12.92
N GLY A 327 -19.17 -17.62 -12.07
CA GLY A 327 -20.43 -18.39 -12.24
C GLY A 327 -20.39 -19.52 -13.27
N THR A 328 -19.24 -20.18 -13.36
CA THR A 328 -19.08 -21.54 -13.87
C THR A 328 -18.56 -22.46 -12.75
N GLY A 329 -19.03 -23.72 -12.75
CA GLY A 329 -18.55 -24.78 -11.85
C GLY A 329 -17.54 -25.74 -12.48
N SER A 330 -17.10 -25.48 -13.72
CA SER A 330 -16.14 -26.33 -14.42
C SER A 330 -14.79 -26.34 -13.71
N THR A 331 -14.10 -27.48 -13.72
CA THR A 331 -12.74 -27.60 -13.16
C THR A 331 -11.71 -26.87 -14.02
N ASN A 332 -11.92 -26.84 -15.34
CA ASN A 332 -11.04 -26.23 -16.32
C ASN A 332 -11.83 -25.33 -17.28
N ILE A 333 -11.14 -24.32 -17.81
CA ILE A 333 -11.69 -23.33 -18.73
C ILE A 333 -10.80 -23.17 -19.96
N ASN A 334 -11.43 -22.88 -21.08
CA ASN A 334 -10.82 -22.52 -22.35
C ASN A 334 -10.93 -21.01 -22.54
N ILE A 335 -9.80 -20.32 -22.68
CA ILE A 335 -9.74 -18.89 -22.97
C ILE A 335 -9.48 -18.73 -24.46
N SER A 336 -10.23 -17.85 -25.09
CA SER A 336 -10.04 -17.47 -26.49
C SER A 336 -9.85 -15.97 -26.63
N ARG A 337 -9.08 -15.58 -27.66
CA ARG A 337 -8.85 -14.19 -28.08
C ARG A 337 -9.13 -14.07 -29.57
N ASP A 338 -9.99 -13.12 -29.95
CA ASP A 338 -10.45 -12.88 -31.32
C ASP A 338 -11.03 -14.14 -31.98
N GLY A 339 -11.77 -14.94 -31.21
CA GLY A 339 -12.37 -16.20 -31.65
C GLY A 339 -11.38 -17.38 -31.80
N ASN A 340 -10.09 -17.19 -31.53
CA ASN A 340 -9.08 -18.24 -31.58
C ASN A 340 -8.72 -18.75 -30.17
N PRO A 341 -8.54 -20.07 -29.97
CA PRO A 341 -8.11 -20.61 -28.67
C PRO A 341 -6.74 -20.05 -28.25
N LEU A 342 -6.64 -19.58 -27.01
CA LEU A 342 -5.42 -19.05 -26.41
C LEU A 342 -4.78 -20.06 -25.45
N VAL A 343 -5.57 -20.54 -24.47
CA VAL A 343 -5.10 -21.52 -23.48
C VAL A 343 -6.27 -22.31 -22.89
N THR A 344 -5.99 -23.54 -22.43
CA THR A 344 -6.83 -24.30 -21.51
C THR A 344 -6.13 -24.37 -20.16
N THR A 345 -6.80 -23.96 -19.10
CA THR A 345 -6.21 -23.88 -17.75
C THR A 345 -7.24 -24.24 -16.68
N ALA A 346 -6.77 -24.49 -15.45
CA ALA A 346 -7.65 -24.67 -14.30
C ALA A 346 -8.53 -23.44 -14.08
N ASN A 347 -9.74 -23.65 -13.58
CA ASN A 347 -10.69 -22.59 -13.32
C ASN A 347 -10.31 -21.81 -12.04
N GLU A 348 -9.44 -20.83 -12.18
CA GLU A 348 -8.99 -19.94 -11.10
C GLU A 348 -9.75 -18.60 -11.05
N GLY A 349 -10.75 -18.42 -11.93
CA GLY A 349 -11.57 -17.20 -12.01
C GLY A 349 -10.85 -15.96 -12.58
N THR A 350 -9.56 -16.05 -12.87
CA THR A 350 -8.75 -14.96 -13.45
C THR A 350 -7.67 -15.49 -14.39
N TYR A 351 -7.20 -14.64 -15.31
CA TYR A 351 -6.08 -14.95 -16.21
C TYR A 351 -5.45 -13.67 -16.78
N THR A 352 -4.12 -13.60 -16.82
CA THR A 352 -3.40 -12.53 -17.51
C THR A 352 -2.88 -13.01 -18.87
N ASP A 353 -3.33 -12.38 -19.94
CA ASP A 353 -2.82 -12.56 -21.29
C ASP A 353 -1.70 -11.55 -21.60
N ASN A 354 -0.49 -12.07 -21.81
CA ASN A 354 0.65 -11.29 -22.27
C ASN A 354 0.62 -11.14 -23.80
N ILE A 355 -0.17 -10.20 -24.31
CA ILE A 355 -0.38 -9.99 -25.76
C ILE A 355 0.93 -9.71 -26.50
N GLY A 356 1.91 -9.08 -25.85
CA GLY A 356 3.26 -8.94 -26.40
C GLY A 356 3.36 -7.92 -27.55
N LYS A 357 2.27 -7.24 -27.88
CA LYS A 357 2.19 -6.25 -28.96
C LYS A 357 2.36 -4.84 -28.42
N ARG A 358 2.92 -3.94 -29.25
CA ARG A 358 3.07 -2.52 -28.93
C ARG A 358 2.12 -1.69 -29.79
N GLY A 359 1.79 -0.49 -29.32
CA GLY A 359 0.90 0.44 -30.03
C GLY A 359 -0.57 0.14 -29.75
N ASN A 360 -1.41 0.30 -30.77
CA ASN A 360 -2.87 0.20 -30.60
C ASN A 360 -3.35 -1.20 -30.94
N GLY A 361 -4.46 -1.61 -30.37
CA GLY A 361 -5.00 -2.95 -30.56
C GLY A 361 -6.38 -3.08 -29.94
N THR A 362 -7.21 -3.94 -30.49
CA THR A 362 -8.49 -4.29 -29.90
C THR A 362 -8.57 -5.80 -29.90
N TYR A 363 -8.89 -6.37 -28.74
CA TYR A 363 -8.97 -7.81 -28.57
C TYR A 363 -10.29 -8.16 -27.90
N ILE A 364 -10.92 -9.21 -28.40
CA ILE A 364 -12.18 -9.73 -27.87
C ILE A 364 -11.88 -11.06 -27.17
N TYR A 365 -12.20 -11.16 -25.89
CA TYR A 365 -12.03 -12.38 -25.11
C TYR A 365 -13.35 -13.07 -24.82
N GLN A 366 -13.29 -14.39 -24.76
CA GLN A 366 -14.38 -15.23 -24.27
C GLN A 366 -13.80 -16.43 -23.53
N VAL A 367 -14.44 -16.82 -22.42
CA VAL A 367 -14.06 -17.99 -21.61
C VAL A 367 -15.18 -19.03 -21.69
N CYS A 368 -14.81 -20.29 -21.93
CA CYS A 368 -15.74 -21.41 -22.07
C CYS A 368 -15.38 -22.57 -21.15
N GLU A 369 -16.36 -23.35 -20.70
CA GLU A 369 -16.10 -24.57 -19.91
C GLU A 369 -15.47 -25.65 -20.81
N GLU A 370 -14.40 -26.31 -20.34
CA GLU A 370 -13.69 -27.32 -21.13
C GLU A 370 -14.62 -28.48 -21.55
N GLY A 371 -14.59 -28.83 -22.84
CA GLY A 371 -15.34 -29.97 -23.38
C GLY A 371 -16.84 -29.72 -23.59
N THR A 372 -17.32 -28.48 -23.38
CA THR A 372 -18.73 -28.10 -23.59
C THR A 372 -18.87 -26.95 -24.59
N SER A 373 -20.11 -26.53 -24.86
CA SER A 373 -20.43 -25.31 -25.61
C SER A 373 -20.86 -24.13 -24.71
N THR A 374 -20.68 -24.25 -23.39
CA THR A 374 -21.07 -23.22 -22.41
C THR A 374 -19.97 -22.16 -22.29
N CYS A 375 -20.30 -20.89 -22.55
CA CYS A 375 -19.33 -19.78 -22.55
C CYS A 375 -19.88 -18.53 -21.86
N SER A 376 -18.96 -17.69 -21.37
CA SER A 376 -19.25 -16.35 -20.86
C SER A 376 -19.74 -15.39 -21.95
N ASN A 377 -20.13 -14.16 -21.55
CA ASN A 377 -20.18 -13.04 -22.48
C ASN A 377 -18.80 -12.80 -23.12
N GLU A 378 -18.81 -12.16 -24.30
CA GLU A 378 -17.59 -11.59 -24.87
C GLU A 378 -17.23 -10.31 -24.10
N SER A 379 -15.93 -10.09 -23.89
CA SER A 379 -15.39 -8.88 -23.24
C SER A 379 -14.29 -8.30 -24.09
N THR A 380 -14.39 -6.99 -24.41
CA THR A 380 -13.47 -6.31 -25.32
C THR A 380 -12.49 -5.45 -24.56
N VAL A 381 -11.22 -5.52 -24.92
CA VAL A 381 -10.18 -4.62 -24.45
C VAL A 381 -9.65 -3.79 -25.62
N ILE A 382 -9.52 -2.48 -25.40
CA ILE A 382 -9.03 -1.53 -26.40
C ILE A 382 -7.77 -0.87 -25.86
N PHE A 383 -6.69 -0.99 -26.61
CA PHE A 383 -5.41 -0.33 -26.40
C PHE A 383 -5.32 0.83 -27.37
N ASN A 384 -5.39 2.06 -26.85
CA ASN A 384 -5.27 3.30 -27.63
C ASN A 384 -3.86 3.86 -27.67
#